data_AF-A0A1Y5LFK9-F1
#
_entry.id   AF-A0A1Y5LFK9-F1
#
_cell.length_a   1.000
_cell.length_b   1.000
_cell.length_c   1.000
_cell.angle_alpha   90.00
_cell.angle_beta   90.00
_cell.angle_gamma   90.00
#
_symmetry.space_group_name_H-M   'P 1'
#
loop_
_entity.id
_entity.type
_entity.pdbx_description
1 polymer ?
#
loop_
_entity_poly.entity_id
_entity_poly.type
_entity_poly.pdbx_seq_one_letter_code
_entity_poly.pdbx_strand_id
1 'polypeptide(L)' 'MSTTETRANEAVITTATTFGSAADLTGALIRAAIAHGEHEKRTGAEDPNWPHWYAAYMVAEQAGTELPV' A
#
# COMPACT_ATOMS: atom_id res chain seq x y z
N MET A 1 -26.54 -27.84 -28.39
CA MET A 1 -25.29 -27.07 -28.49
C MET A 1 -24.96 -26.61 -27.08
N SER A 2 -24.06 -27.31 -26.40
CA SER A 2 -23.63 -26.98 -25.04
C SER A 2 -22.51 -25.95 -25.14
N THR A 3 -22.76 -24.72 -24.70
CA THR A 3 -21.68 -23.75 -24.51
C THR A 3 -21.31 -23.77 -23.03
N THR A 4 -20.18 -24.40 -22.75
CA THR A 4 -19.47 -24.23 -21.49
C THR A 4 -18.93 -22.80 -21.46
N GLU A 5 -19.65 -21.88 -20.81
CA GLU A 5 -19.05 -20.61 -20.38
C GLU A 5 -18.11 -20.94 -19.22
N THR A 6 -16.83 -21.08 -19.55
CA THR A 6 -15.74 -21.00 -18.58
C THR A 6 -15.87 -19.66 -17.88
N ARG A 7 -16.47 -19.65 -16.69
CA ARG A 7 -16.32 -18.55 -15.73
C ARG A 7 -14.84 -18.48 -15.42
N ALA A 8 -14.11 -17.60 -16.13
CA ALA A 8 -12.75 -17.27 -15.81
C ALA A 8 -12.75 -16.85 -14.33
N ASN A 9 -12.14 -17.69 -13.50
CA ASN A 9 -11.83 -17.36 -12.13
C ASN A 9 -11.00 -16.08 -12.19
N GLU A 10 -11.52 -14.98 -11.66
CA GLU A 10 -10.83 -13.68 -11.65
C GLU A 10 -9.44 -13.89 -11.06
N ALA A 11 -8.41 -13.79 -11.90
CA ALA A 11 -7.04 -13.88 -11.43
C ALA A 11 -6.81 -12.64 -10.56
N VAL A 12 -6.66 -12.83 -9.25
CA VAL A 12 -6.12 -11.79 -8.37
C VAL A 12 -4.71 -11.51 -8.86
N ILE A 13 -4.52 -10.39 -9.55
CA ILE A 13 -3.19 -9.95 -9.96
C ILE A 13 -2.51 -9.37 -8.73
N THR A 14 -1.65 -10.16 -8.10
CA THR A 14 -0.74 -9.69 -7.05
C THR A 14 0.43 -8.97 -7.71
N THR A 15 0.47 -7.64 -7.62
CA THR A 15 1.65 -6.86 -8.01
C THR A 15 2.65 -6.83 -6.86
N ALA A 16 3.91 -7.22 -7.12
CA ALA A 16 4.97 -7.15 -6.12
C ALA A 16 5.35 -5.69 -5.82
N THR A 17 5.50 -5.36 -4.54
CA THR A 17 6.13 -4.11 -4.06
C THR A 17 7.62 -4.38 -3.88
N THR A 18 8.48 -3.63 -4.57
CA THR A 18 9.92 -3.90 -4.67
C THR A 18 10.72 -2.61 -4.62
N PHE A 19 11.78 -2.59 -3.83
CA PHE A 19 12.73 -1.49 -3.75
C PHE A 19 14.09 -1.92 -4.31
N GLY A 20 14.73 -1.05 -5.08
CA GLY A 20 16.01 -1.35 -5.75
C GLY A 20 17.19 -1.47 -4.78
N SER A 21 17.07 -0.89 -3.59
CA SER A 21 18.09 -0.92 -2.56
C SER A 21 17.51 -0.72 -1.15
N ALA A 22 18.31 -1.00 -0.13
CA ALA A 22 17.97 -0.66 1.25
C ALA A 22 17.83 0.86 1.46
N ALA A 23 18.58 1.67 0.70
CA ALA A 23 18.48 3.13 0.75
C ALA A 23 17.12 3.61 0.20
N ASP A 24 16.64 3.02 -0.90
CA ASP A 24 15.32 3.34 -1.45
C ASP A 24 14.19 2.94 -0.49
N LEU A 25 14.31 1.75 0.11
CA LEU A 25 13.37 1.28 1.15
C LEU A 25 13.37 2.22 2.36
N THR A 26 14.55 2.65 2.81
CA THR A 26 14.67 3.59 3.94
C THR A 26 14.01 4.93 3.60
N GLY A 27 14.22 5.43 2.38
CA GLY A 27 13.57 6.66 1.92
C GLY A 27 12.04 6.54 1.91
N ALA A 28 11.49 5.40 1.49
CA ALA A 28 10.06 5.13 1.52
C ALA A 28 9.50 5.07 2.95
N LEU A 29 10.21 4.40 3.87
CA LEU A 29 9.83 4.36 5.29
C LEU A 29 9.81 5.76 5.94
N ILE A 30 10.77 6.62 5.61
CA ILE A 30 10.81 8.00 6.11
C ILE A 30 9.62 8.81 5.58
N ARG A 31 9.27 8.68 4.29
CA ARG A 31 8.10 9.36 3.73
C ARG A 31 6.80 8.86 4.35
N ALA A 32 6.66 7.54 4.56
CA ALA A 32 5.54 6.96 5.27
C ALA A 32 5.44 7.50 6.71
N ALA A 33 6.56 7.65 7.42
CA ALA A 33 6.58 8.24 8.77
C ALA A 33 6.08 9.68 8.83
N ILE A 34 6.52 10.50 7.88
CA ILE A 34 6.09 11.90 7.79
C ILE A 34 4.59 11.97 7.50
N ALA A 35 4.10 11.17 6.55
CA ALA A 35 2.69 11.15 6.18
C ALA A 35 1.78 10.60 7.30
N HIS A 36 2.25 9.57 8.02
CA HIS A 36 1.53 8.99 9.15
C HIS A 36 1.41 9.97 10.33
N GLY A 37 2.45 10.77 10.60
CA GLY A 37 2.36 11.84 11.58
C GLY A 37 1.28 12.88 11.25
N GLU A 38 1.00 13.12 9.96
CA GLU A 38 -0.13 13.97 9.54
C GLU A 38 -1.48 13.24 9.65
N HIS A 39 -1.52 11.92 9.43
CA HIS A 39 -2.69 11.08 9.69
C HIS A 39 -3.10 11.15 11.16
N GLU A 40 -2.18 10.92 12.09
CA GLU A 40 -2.44 10.97 13.53
C GLU A 40 -2.90 12.35 14.01
N LYS A 41 -2.35 13.43 13.44
CA LYS A 41 -2.83 14.80 13.71
C LYS A 41 -4.28 14.99 13.27
N ARG A 42 -4.66 14.41 12.14
CA ARG A 42 -6.02 14.53 11.58
C ARG A 42 -7.03 13.66 12.32
N THR A 43 -6.62 12.49 12.80
CA THR A 43 -7.48 11.61 13.62
C THR A 43 -7.52 12.03 15.08
N GLY A 44 -6.51 12.78 15.55
CA GLY A 44 -6.39 13.24 16.93
C GLY A 44 -5.94 12.15 17.90
N ALA A 45 -5.42 11.03 17.39
CA ALA A 45 -4.96 9.91 18.19
C ALA A 45 -3.79 9.18 17.51
N GLU A 46 -2.92 8.59 18.34
CA GLU A 46 -1.91 7.65 17.84
C GLU A 46 -2.58 6.45 17.19
N ASP A 47 -2.01 5.97 16.09
CA ASP A 47 -2.50 4.80 15.39
C ASP A 47 -1.70 3.54 15.82
N PRO A 48 -2.32 2.64 16.60
CA PRO A 48 -1.66 1.42 17.05
C PRO A 48 -1.36 0.44 15.90
N ASN A 49 -1.98 0.62 14.73
CA ASN A 49 -1.79 -0.19 13.55
C ASN A 49 -0.86 0.47 12.51
N TRP A 50 0.05 1.33 12.98
CA TRP A 50 1.07 1.99 12.15
C TRP A 50 1.78 1.08 11.13
N PRO A 51 2.10 -0.22 11.39
CA PRO A 51 2.78 -1.04 10.38
C PRO A 51 1.89 -1.32 9.18
N HIS A 52 0.58 -1.49 9.40
CA HIS A 52 -0.40 -1.69 8.34
C HIS A 52 -0.53 -0.42 7.50
N TRP A 53 -0.62 0.73 8.16
CA TRP A 53 -0.72 2.02 7.49
C TRP A 53 0.51 2.30 6.64
N TYR A 54 1.72 2.04 7.16
CA TYR A 54 2.97 2.17 6.40
C TYR A 54 2.98 1.27 5.17
N ALA A 55 2.59 0.00 5.31
CA ALA A 55 2.54 -0.92 4.19
C ALA A 55 1.59 -0.39 3.10
N ALA A 56 0.37 0.02 3.48
CA ALA A 56 -0.60 0.60 2.55
C ALA A 56 -0.06 1.86 1.85
N TYR A 57 0.58 2.76 2.60
CA TYR A 57 1.21 3.95 2.06
C TYR A 57 2.32 3.61 1.06
N MET A 58 3.25 2.73 1.43
CA MET A 58 4.40 2.38 0.58
C MET A 58 3.97 1.66 -0.70
N VAL A 59 2.94 0.80 -0.63
CA VAL A 59 2.36 0.17 -1.83
C VAL A 59 1.69 1.21 -2.72
N ALA A 60 0.86 2.09 -2.15
CA ALA A 60 0.16 3.12 -2.91
C ALA A 60 1.11 4.13 -3.55
N GLU A 61 2.15 4.55 -2.82
CA GLU A 61 3.18 5.46 -3.31
C GLU A 61 3.95 4.82 -4.48
N GLN A 62 4.39 3.56 -4.35
CA GLN A 62 5.10 2.88 -5.44
C GLN A 62 4.19 2.67 -6.66
N ALA A 63 2.90 2.40 -6.45
CA ALA A 63 1.93 2.21 -7.51
C ALA A 63 1.43 3.53 -8.13
N GLY A 64 1.72 4.68 -7.52
CA GLY A 64 1.18 5.98 -7.92
C GLY A 64 -0.34 6.08 -7.75
N THR A 65 -0.90 5.37 -6.78
CA THR A 65 -2.34 5.36 -6.48
C THR A 65 -2.67 6.28 -5.30
N GLU A 66 -3.95 6.35 -4.94
CA GLU A 66 -4.41 7.12 -3.78
C GLU A 66 -3.70 6.66 -2.50
N LEU A 67 -3.14 7.63 -1.77
CA LEU A 67 -2.46 7.39 -0.50
C LEU A 67 -3.48 7.24 0.63
N PRO A 68 -3.18 6.44 1.67
CA PRO A 68 -4.06 6.32 2.82
C PRO A 68 -4.21 7.69 3.51
N VAL A 69 -5.47 7.99 3.84
CA VAL A 69 -5.86 9.09 4.71
C VAL A 69 -5.93 8.60 6.14
#